data_AF-A0A397JAJ1-F1
#
_entry.id   AF-A0A397JAJ1-F1
#
_cell.length_a   1.000
_cell.length_b   1.000
_cell.length_c   1.000
_cell.angle_alpha   90.00
_cell.angle_beta   90.00
_cell.angle_gamma   90.00
#
_symmetry.space_group_name_H-M   'P 1'
#
loop_
_entity.id
_entity.type
_entity.pdbx_description
1 polymer ?
#
loop_
_entity_poly.entity_id
_entity_poly.type
_entity_poly.pdbx_seq_one_letter_code
_entity_poly.pdbx_strand_id
1 'polypeptide(L)'
;MSSDEKCPECNQEYDRYWCKPCNSKRFKNYFNKWASGFGTIHYARWIDGPINEWDIENQQWKRYFENLEVALKKFDNFVNFNDVLNEMKIHLKTQTGLTSIRFYGITQDPETHSYIMVLEYAKDGNLREYLKINFNNINWKQKLYNLWHLSSRLTNIHKLDIVHQDFHPGNILASDFKDYLEISDFGLKYTKAADVYSFGIIAYEMITGFPPYPDIPHDEDLAIKICNGLQPKIPFHTPKLITRMIIKCWDPETHSYIMVLEYAKDGNLREYLKINFNNINWKQKLYNLWHLSSRLTNIHKLDIVHQDFHPGNILASDFKDYLEISDFGLKYTKAADVYSFGIIAYEMITGFPPYPDIPHDEDLAIKICNGLQPKIPFHTPKLITRMIIKCWAEEFSANQESTNTTTTTTTTPLNYQTHPQAIYTSRLLNYSKLPKLKNEENFERELEELTKSFSHINTNDDIDEF
;
A
#
# COMPACT_ATOMS: atom_id res chain seq x y z
N MET A 1 11.19 13.49 -26.72
CA MET A 1 10.97 14.92 -26.42
C MET A 1 12.34 15.53 -26.21
N SER A 2 12.80 16.32 -27.18
CA SER A 2 13.96 17.23 -27.12
C SER A 2 13.42 18.59 -26.67
N SER A 3 14.06 19.43 -25.86
CA SER A 3 15.46 19.76 -25.64
C SER A 3 15.68 20.18 -24.18
N ASP A 4 16.90 19.98 -23.67
CA ASP A 4 17.39 20.53 -22.38
C ASP A 4 17.31 22.06 -22.39
N GLU A 5 16.26 22.62 -21.80
CA GLU A 5 16.21 24.04 -21.54
C GLU A 5 16.81 24.30 -20.14
N LYS A 6 17.75 25.26 -20.05
CA LYS A 6 18.38 25.68 -18.79
C LYS A 6 17.75 26.95 -18.26
N CYS A 7 17.49 27.02 -16.96
CA CYS A 7 16.83 28.15 -16.32
C CYS A 7 17.72 29.39 -16.45
N PRO A 8 17.23 30.53 -16.96
CA PRO A 8 18.08 31.72 -17.16
C PRO A 8 18.50 32.38 -15.83
N GLU A 9 17.82 32.11 -14.73
CA GLU A 9 18.16 32.67 -13.41
C GLU A 9 19.31 31.93 -12.72
N CYS A 10 19.43 30.60 -12.94
CA CYS A 10 20.39 29.76 -12.21
C CYS A 10 21.15 28.74 -13.06
N ASN A 11 20.89 28.73 -14.38
CA ASN A 11 21.51 27.89 -15.40
C ASN A 11 21.37 26.35 -15.18
N GLN A 12 20.37 25.92 -14.41
CA GLN A 12 20.07 24.51 -14.14
C GLN A 12 18.97 23.97 -15.06
N GLU A 13 18.89 22.65 -15.26
CA GLU A 13 17.79 22.01 -15.98
C GLU A 13 16.43 22.39 -15.37
N TYR A 14 15.45 22.74 -16.22
CA TYR A 14 14.09 23.07 -15.79
C TYR A 14 13.06 22.43 -16.74
N ASP A 15 11.88 22.10 -16.24
CA ASP A 15 10.72 21.87 -17.11
C ASP A 15 10.11 23.23 -17.45
N ARG A 16 9.52 23.42 -18.64
CA ARG A 16 9.02 24.72 -19.16
C ARG A 16 8.19 25.57 -18.18
N TYR A 17 7.68 25.00 -17.10
CA TYR A 17 6.84 25.65 -16.12
C TYR A 17 7.50 25.77 -14.72
N TRP A 18 8.64 25.14 -14.48
CA TRP A 18 9.19 24.98 -13.13
C TRP A 18 10.72 24.89 -13.02
N CYS A 19 11.33 25.84 -12.29
CA CYS A 19 12.76 25.78 -11.90
C CYS A 19 12.92 25.46 -10.40
N LYS A 20 13.44 24.26 -10.11
CA LYS A 20 13.55 23.72 -8.76
C LYS A 20 14.41 24.59 -7.80
N PRO A 21 15.66 24.98 -8.12
CA PRO A 21 16.48 25.81 -7.21
C PRO A 21 15.91 27.21 -6.96
N CYS A 22 15.34 27.85 -7.98
CA CYS A 22 14.79 29.20 -7.84
C CYS A 22 13.51 29.22 -7.01
N ASN A 23 12.59 28.28 -7.27
CA ASN A 23 11.33 28.20 -6.54
C ASN A 23 11.55 27.83 -5.06
N SER A 24 12.51 26.94 -4.76
CA SER A 24 12.91 26.60 -3.39
C SER A 24 13.28 27.82 -2.53
N LYS A 25 14.14 28.72 -3.06
CA LYS A 25 14.55 29.94 -2.34
C LYS A 25 13.39 30.89 -2.07
N ARG A 26 12.44 30.98 -3.01
CA ARG A 26 11.28 31.90 -2.92
C ARG A 26 10.28 31.47 -1.85
N PHE A 27 10.01 30.17 -1.74
CA PHE A 27 9.09 29.65 -0.73
C PHE A 27 9.63 29.71 0.70
N LYS A 28 10.96 29.74 0.88
CA LYS A 28 11.61 29.75 2.21
C LYS A 28 11.08 30.84 3.16
N ASN A 29 10.76 32.01 2.63
CA ASN A 29 10.34 33.16 3.44
C ASN A 29 8.90 33.08 3.98
N TYR A 30 8.13 32.04 3.63
CA TYR A 30 6.69 31.99 3.89
C TYR A 30 6.17 30.68 4.47
N PHE A 31 7.03 29.79 4.99
CA PHE A 31 6.61 28.52 5.56
C PHE A 31 5.87 28.67 6.90
N ASN A 32 4.55 28.87 6.86
CA ASN A 32 3.69 28.76 8.03
C ASN A 32 3.14 27.32 8.13
N LYS A 33 3.32 26.63 9.28
CA LYS A 33 3.07 25.18 9.43
C LYS A 33 1.60 24.83 9.72
N TRP A 34 1.09 23.80 9.05
CA TRP A 34 -0.17 23.09 9.32
C TRP A 34 0.06 21.56 9.20
N ALA A 35 -0.52 20.74 10.07
CA ALA A 35 -0.32 19.28 10.02
C ALA A 35 -1.49 18.59 9.28
N SER A 36 -1.19 17.65 8.37
CA SER A 36 -2.17 16.73 7.77
C SER A 36 -1.74 15.28 8.02
N GLY A 37 -2.66 14.32 7.86
CA GLY A 37 -2.43 12.91 8.22
C GLY A 37 -1.30 12.20 7.45
N PHE A 38 -0.87 12.70 6.29
CA PHE A 38 0.17 12.09 5.44
C PHE A 38 1.37 13.03 5.16
N GLY A 39 1.49 14.14 5.89
CA GLY A 39 2.57 15.10 5.70
C GLY A 39 2.28 16.46 6.32
N THR A 40 3.29 17.32 6.41
CA THR A 40 3.10 18.70 6.87
C THR A 40 2.71 19.56 5.68
N ILE A 41 1.54 20.20 5.74
CA ILE A 41 1.08 21.17 4.75
C ILE A 41 1.48 22.57 5.22
N HIS A 42 2.05 23.38 4.34
CA HIS A 42 2.37 24.77 4.65
C HIS A 42 1.63 25.70 3.72
N TYR A 43 1.06 26.77 4.27
CA TYR A 43 0.65 27.90 3.45
C TYR A 43 1.88 28.66 2.99
N ALA A 44 1.90 29.12 1.74
CA ALA A 44 2.89 30.06 1.24
C ALA A 44 2.31 30.99 0.18
N ARG A 45 3.00 32.12 -0.03
CA ARG A 45 2.70 33.06 -1.11
C ARG A 45 3.80 33.02 -2.16
N TRP A 46 3.47 32.65 -3.37
CA TRP A 46 4.37 32.62 -4.52
C TRP A 46 4.42 34.01 -5.16
N ILE A 47 5.41 34.81 -4.77
CA ILE A 47 5.52 36.23 -5.15
C ILE A 47 5.41 36.43 -6.67
N ASP A 48 6.17 35.66 -7.46
CA ASP A 48 6.22 35.85 -8.90
C ASP A 48 5.18 35.02 -9.65
N GLY A 49 4.51 34.08 -8.97
CA GLY A 49 3.56 33.16 -9.57
C GLY A 49 4.16 32.13 -10.55
N PRO A 50 3.31 31.21 -11.07
CA PRO A 50 3.70 30.18 -12.02
C PRO A 50 4.19 30.77 -13.34
N ILE A 51 5.19 30.10 -13.91
CA ILE A 51 5.69 30.39 -15.26
C ILE A 51 4.59 30.03 -16.26
N ASN A 52 4.34 30.92 -17.21
CA ASN A 52 3.45 30.65 -18.33
C ASN A 52 4.24 30.34 -19.60
N GLU A 53 5.04 31.32 -20.05
CA GLU A 53 5.74 31.25 -21.33
C GLU A 53 6.98 32.15 -21.31
N TRP A 54 7.90 31.89 -22.24
CA TRP A 54 9.06 32.74 -22.46
C TRP A 54 8.69 33.93 -23.35
N ASP A 55 8.93 35.14 -22.87
CA ASP A 55 8.83 36.35 -23.68
C ASP A 55 10.13 36.55 -24.46
N ILE A 56 10.09 36.25 -25.76
CA ILE A 56 11.24 36.36 -26.66
C ILE A 56 11.72 37.81 -26.79
N GLU A 57 10.81 38.79 -26.78
CA GLU A 57 11.15 40.20 -27.00
C GLU A 57 11.88 40.77 -25.79
N ASN A 58 11.37 40.47 -24.60
CA ASN A 58 11.91 41.00 -23.34
C ASN A 58 12.96 40.09 -22.69
N GLN A 59 13.22 38.91 -23.28
CA GLN A 59 14.15 37.90 -22.76
C GLN A 59 13.88 37.57 -21.27
N GLN A 60 12.60 37.43 -20.92
CA GLN A 60 12.16 37.14 -19.56
C GLN A 60 10.96 36.19 -19.54
N TRP A 61 10.75 35.49 -18.43
CA TRP A 61 9.57 34.64 -18.25
C TRP A 61 8.33 35.49 -17.97
N LYS A 62 7.28 35.32 -18.78
CA LYS A 62 5.94 35.74 -18.39
C LYS A 62 5.41 34.79 -17.34
N ARG A 63 4.90 35.37 -16.27
CA ARG A 63 4.29 34.66 -15.16
C ARG A 63 2.87 35.16 -14.96
N TYR A 64 1.99 34.29 -14.47
CA TYR A 64 0.63 34.66 -14.13
C TYR A 64 0.46 34.72 -12.62
N PHE A 65 -0.51 35.51 -12.16
CA PHE A 65 -0.94 35.55 -10.76
C PHE A 65 0.22 35.90 -9.81
N GLU A 66 0.77 37.11 -9.93
CA GLU A 66 1.69 37.63 -8.92
C GLU A 66 1.06 37.50 -7.53
N ASN A 67 1.86 37.11 -6.54
CA ASN A 67 1.45 36.87 -5.17
C ASN A 67 0.40 35.75 -5.00
N LEU A 68 0.46 34.71 -5.82
CA LEU A 68 -0.44 33.55 -5.74
C LEU A 68 -0.31 32.81 -4.40
N GLU A 69 -1.44 32.51 -3.76
CA GLU A 69 -1.50 31.68 -2.55
C GLU A 69 -1.43 30.19 -2.92
N VAL A 70 -0.55 29.43 -2.26
CA VAL A 70 -0.33 28.00 -2.52
C VAL A 70 -0.22 27.20 -1.24
N ALA A 71 -0.59 25.92 -1.32
CA ALA A 71 -0.35 24.92 -0.31
C ALA A 71 0.91 24.10 -0.68
N LEU A 72 1.80 23.90 0.29
CA LEU A 72 3.05 23.17 0.14
C LEU A 72 2.95 21.86 0.94
N LYS A 73 2.76 20.73 0.25
CA LYS A 73 2.73 19.41 0.90
C LYS A 73 4.15 18.85 0.96
N LYS A 74 4.74 18.86 2.16
CA LYS A 74 6.09 18.35 2.40
C LYS A 74 6.03 16.86 2.75
N PHE A 75 6.82 16.05 2.07
CA PHE A 75 6.98 14.64 2.36
C PHE A 75 8.20 14.42 3.25
N ASP A 76 8.03 13.65 4.32
CA ASP A 76 9.15 13.31 5.20
C ASP A 76 10.13 12.36 4.50
N ASN A 77 11.41 12.43 4.87
CA ASN A 77 12.47 11.60 4.28
C ASN A 77 12.28 10.09 4.48
N PHE A 78 11.31 9.67 5.30
CA PHE A 78 10.93 8.28 5.53
C PHE A 78 9.82 7.78 4.61
N VAL A 79 9.19 8.66 3.82
CA VAL A 79 8.14 8.28 2.86
C VAL A 79 8.78 7.58 1.67
N ASN A 80 8.19 6.47 1.22
CA ASN A 80 8.64 5.76 0.03
C ASN A 80 8.53 6.67 -1.20
N PHE A 81 9.65 6.88 -1.90
CA PHE A 81 9.70 7.78 -3.05
C PHE A 81 8.73 7.37 -4.17
N ASN A 82 8.42 6.09 -4.31
CA ASN A 82 7.43 5.62 -5.28
C ASN A 82 6.02 6.12 -4.97
N ASP A 83 5.67 6.30 -3.70
CA ASP A 83 4.36 6.79 -3.29
C ASP A 83 4.20 8.26 -3.66
N VAL A 84 5.23 9.06 -3.40
CA VAL A 84 5.33 10.46 -3.83
C VAL A 84 5.18 10.59 -5.35
N LEU A 85 5.89 9.75 -6.12
CA LEU A 85 5.77 9.73 -7.58
C LEU A 85 4.39 9.28 -8.06
N ASN A 86 3.76 8.33 -7.39
CA ASN A 86 2.42 7.86 -7.75
C ASN A 86 1.38 8.96 -7.53
N GLU A 87 1.44 9.68 -6.41
CA GLU A 87 0.57 10.82 -6.14
C GLU A 87 0.75 11.93 -7.19
N MET A 88 2.00 12.25 -7.54
CA MET A 88 2.30 13.22 -8.60
C MET A 88 1.76 12.79 -9.97
N LYS A 89 1.90 11.52 -10.33
CA LYS A 89 1.35 10.98 -11.59
C LYS A 89 -0.17 11.11 -11.62
N ILE A 90 -0.84 10.90 -10.50
CA ILE A 90 -2.29 11.08 -10.39
C ILE A 90 -2.66 12.53 -10.67
N HIS A 91 -2.03 13.49 -9.97
CA HIS A 91 -2.26 14.92 -10.19
C HIS A 91 -2.05 15.36 -11.65
N LEU A 92 -0.98 14.87 -12.30
CA LEU A 92 -0.70 15.17 -13.70
C LEU A 92 -1.78 14.60 -14.65
N LYS A 93 -2.30 13.40 -14.36
CA LYS A 93 -3.38 12.79 -15.15
C LYS A 93 -4.72 13.50 -14.96
N THR A 94 -5.00 14.01 -13.76
CA THR A 94 -6.28 14.66 -13.42
C THR A 94 -6.32 16.14 -13.82
N GLN A 95 -5.16 16.75 -14.09
CA GLN A 95 -5.01 18.18 -14.40
C GLN A 95 -5.80 18.63 -15.64
N THR A 96 -5.94 17.78 -16.66
CA THR A 96 -6.63 18.11 -17.90
C THR A 96 -8.16 18.19 -17.76
N GLY A 97 -8.72 17.60 -16.70
CA GLY A 97 -10.16 17.51 -16.49
C GLY A 97 -10.72 18.46 -15.43
N LEU A 98 -9.87 19.29 -14.80
CA LEU A 98 -10.23 20.07 -13.60
C LEU A 98 -10.92 19.19 -12.55
N THR A 99 -10.45 17.96 -12.34
CA THR A 99 -11.14 16.98 -11.48
C THR A 99 -10.64 17.01 -10.04
N SER A 100 -9.38 17.34 -9.83
CA SER A 100 -8.72 17.43 -8.53
C SER A 100 -8.21 18.84 -8.25
N ILE A 101 -7.74 19.07 -7.03
CA ILE A 101 -6.98 20.27 -6.67
C ILE A 101 -5.82 20.48 -7.65
N ARG A 102 -5.59 21.75 -8.01
CA ARG A 102 -4.58 22.10 -9.00
C ARG A 102 -3.18 21.86 -8.46
N PHE A 103 -2.39 21.16 -9.28
CA PHE A 103 -0.98 20.90 -9.03
C PHE A 103 -0.12 21.82 -9.89
N TYR A 104 0.75 22.60 -9.25
CA TYR A 104 1.62 23.57 -9.93
C TYR A 104 3.01 23.01 -10.24
N GLY A 105 3.49 22.04 -9.47
CA GLY A 105 4.83 21.47 -9.64
C GLY A 105 5.46 21.06 -8.31
N ILE A 106 6.77 20.78 -8.33
CA ILE A 106 7.50 20.25 -7.17
C ILE A 106 8.72 21.07 -6.83
N THR A 107 8.94 21.37 -5.55
CA THR A 107 10.18 21.97 -5.07
C THR A 107 10.87 21.05 -4.08
N GLN A 108 12.02 21.49 -3.59
CA GLN A 108 12.67 20.88 -2.44
C GLN A 108 12.87 21.92 -1.35
N ASP A 109 12.76 21.47 -0.12
CA ASP A 109 13.27 22.22 1.02
C ASP A 109 14.80 22.36 0.87
N PRO A 110 15.35 23.58 0.85
CA PRO A 110 16.78 23.78 0.65
C PRO A 110 17.64 23.33 1.85
N GLU A 111 17.04 23.17 3.04
CA GLU A 111 17.75 22.76 4.26
C GLU A 111 17.67 21.25 4.47
N THR A 112 16.46 20.68 4.31
CA THR A 112 16.24 19.25 4.58
C THR A 112 16.31 18.38 3.33
N HIS A 113 16.35 18.99 2.14
CA HIS A 113 16.27 18.33 0.83
C HIS A 113 15.00 17.49 0.62
N SER A 114 14.03 17.58 1.54
CA SER A 114 12.73 16.92 1.43
C SER A 114 11.98 17.45 0.21
N TYR A 115 11.31 16.56 -0.53
CA TYR A 115 10.47 16.94 -1.65
C TYR A 115 9.18 17.62 -1.15
N ILE A 116 8.74 18.63 -1.89
CA ILE A 116 7.54 19.41 -1.59
C ILE A 116 6.69 19.49 -2.86
N MET A 117 5.42 19.11 -2.76
CA MET A 117 4.43 19.35 -3.79
C MET A 117 3.84 20.75 -3.63
N VAL A 118 3.67 21.49 -4.73
CA VAL A 118 3.05 22.82 -4.74
C VAL A 118 1.66 22.72 -5.34
N LEU A 119 0.65 22.98 -4.51
CA LEU A 119 -0.77 22.82 -4.79
C LEU A 119 -1.50 24.16 -4.65
N GLU A 120 -2.69 24.26 -5.23
CA GLU A 120 -3.60 25.37 -4.97
C GLU A 120 -4.00 25.45 -3.49
N TYR A 121 -4.13 26.68 -3.00
CA TYR A 121 -4.56 26.92 -1.63
C TYR A 121 -6.08 27.01 -1.56
N ALA A 122 -6.70 26.02 -0.95
CA ALA A 122 -8.13 26.01 -0.67
C ALA A 122 -8.44 26.85 0.59
N LYS A 123 -8.76 28.12 0.37
CA LYS A 123 -8.96 29.12 1.44
C LYS A 123 -10.01 28.75 2.48
N ASP A 124 -11.11 28.11 2.07
CA ASP A 124 -12.16 27.69 3.02
C ASP A 124 -11.85 26.34 3.67
N GLY A 125 -10.73 25.71 3.33
CA GLY A 125 -10.28 24.45 3.92
C GLY A 125 -11.10 23.26 3.43
N ASN A 126 -11.32 22.30 4.33
CA ASN A 126 -11.99 21.04 4.01
C ASN A 126 -13.49 21.03 4.34
N LEU A 127 -14.24 20.19 3.63
CA LEU A 127 -15.69 20.09 3.71
C LEU A 127 -16.16 19.71 5.12
N ARG A 128 -15.43 18.85 5.84
CA ARG A 128 -15.83 18.42 7.19
C ARG A 128 -15.87 19.59 8.16
N GLU A 129 -14.81 20.39 8.22
CA GLU A 129 -14.76 21.59 9.07
C GLU A 129 -15.75 22.66 8.59
N TYR A 130 -15.91 22.80 7.27
CA TYR A 130 -16.91 23.72 6.73
C TYR A 130 -18.33 23.36 7.15
N LEU A 131 -18.71 22.08 7.08
CA LEU A 131 -20.03 21.60 7.49
C LEU A 131 -20.28 21.85 8.98
N LYS A 132 -19.30 21.58 9.86
CA LYS A 132 -19.44 21.84 11.31
C LYS A 132 -19.88 23.27 11.63
N ILE A 133 -19.37 24.25 10.87
CA ILE A 133 -19.63 25.67 11.10
C ILE A 133 -20.87 26.15 10.35
N ASN A 134 -21.04 25.71 9.10
CA ASN A 134 -21.97 26.32 8.15
C ASN A 134 -23.19 25.47 7.82
N PHE A 135 -23.36 24.26 8.38
CA PHE A 135 -24.41 23.33 7.97
C PHE A 135 -25.82 23.96 7.89
N ASN A 136 -26.20 24.77 8.88
CA ASN A 136 -27.50 25.44 8.94
C ASN A 136 -27.69 26.52 7.86
N ASN A 137 -26.60 27.03 7.28
CA ASN A 137 -26.60 28.04 6.23
C ASN A 137 -26.64 27.43 4.81
N ILE A 138 -26.42 26.12 4.68
CA ILE A 138 -26.39 25.42 3.39
C ILE A 138 -27.79 24.89 3.07
N ASN A 139 -28.43 25.50 2.06
CA ASN A 139 -29.74 25.05 1.61
C ASN A 139 -29.66 23.76 0.76
N TRP A 140 -30.81 23.11 0.53
CA TRP A 140 -30.88 21.87 -0.25
C TRP A 140 -30.39 22.02 -1.69
N LYS A 141 -30.60 23.17 -2.34
CA LYS A 141 -30.11 23.39 -3.70
C LYS A 141 -28.58 23.32 -3.73
N GLN A 142 -27.90 23.95 -2.78
CA GLN A 142 -26.44 23.90 -2.66
C GLN A 142 -25.96 22.49 -2.31
N LYS A 143 -26.61 21.79 -1.36
CA LYS A 143 -26.26 20.40 -1.02
C LYS A 143 -26.31 19.49 -2.26
N LEU A 144 -27.39 19.58 -3.05
CA LEU A 144 -27.56 18.79 -4.25
C LEU A 144 -26.55 19.16 -5.34
N TYR A 145 -26.29 20.45 -5.54
CA TYR A 145 -25.27 20.92 -6.48
C TYR A 145 -23.88 20.38 -6.12
N ASN A 146 -23.51 20.46 -4.84
CA ASN A 146 -22.25 19.95 -4.32
C ASN A 146 -22.10 18.44 -4.55
N LEU A 147 -23.14 17.64 -4.27
CA LEU A 147 -23.14 16.18 -4.51
C LEU A 147 -23.07 15.82 -6.00
N TRP A 148 -23.78 16.56 -6.84
CA TRP A 148 -23.70 16.39 -8.29
C TRP A 148 -22.29 16.71 -8.81
N HIS A 149 -21.70 17.81 -8.36
CA HIS A 149 -20.36 18.22 -8.76
C HIS A 149 -19.28 17.20 -8.32
N LEU A 150 -19.35 16.73 -7.08
CA LEU A 150 -18.45 15.68 -6.56
C LEU A 150 -18.59 14.36 -7.32
N SER A 151 -19.82 13.91 -7.58
CA SER A 151 -20.04 12.67 -8.33
C SER A 151 -19.53 12.75 -9.78
N SER A 152 -19.70 13.91 -10.43
CA SER A 152 -19.15 14.17 -11.76
C SER A 152 -17.62 14.11 -11.77
N ARG A 153 -16.96 14.75 -10.80
CA ARG A 153 -15.50 14.72 -10.65
C ARG A 153 -14.96 13.32 -10.35
N LEU A 154 -15.58 12.61 -9.41
CA LEU A 154 -15.22 11.22 -9.10
C LEU A 154 -15.38 10.31 -10.33
N THR A 155 -16.47 10.48 -11.09
CA THR A 155 -16.69 9.74 -12.34
C THR A 155 -15.57 10.00 -13.36
N ASN A 156 -15.11 11.25 -13.48
CA ASN A 156 -14.01 11.58 -14.39
C ASN A 156 -12.68 11.00 -13.92
N ILE A 157 -12.42 10.97 -12.61
CA ILE A 157 -11.26 10.26 -12.02
C ILE A 157 -11.34 8.77 -12.36
N HIS A 158 -12.49 8.12 -12.17
CA HIS A 158 -12.67 6.69 -12.47
C HIS A 158 -12.53 6.35 -13.95
N LYS A 159 -12.88 7.28 -14.86
CA LYS A 159 -12.66 7.14 -16.32
C LYS A 159 -11.18 7.15 -16.71
N LEU A 160 -10.32 7.76 -15.89
CA LEU A 160 -8.86 7.72 -16.05
C LEU A 160 -8.23 6.45 -15.46
N ASP A 161 -9.07 5.50 -15.04
CA ASP A 161 -8.70 4.29 -14.30
C ASP A 161 -7.94 4.56 -12.99
N ILE A 162 -8.30 5.68 -12.35
CA ILE A 162 -7.80 6.06 -11.03
C ILE A 162 -8.89 5.74 -10.02
N VAL A 163 -8.49 5.20 -8.87
CA VAL A 163 -9.33 5.07 -7.67
C VAL A 163 -8.83 6.08 -6.66
N HIS A 164 -9.72 6.79 -5.99
CA HIS A 164 -9.36 7.81 -5.00
C HIS A 164 -8.83 7.22 -3.70
N GLN A 165 -9.49 6.17 -3.21
CA GLN A 165 -9.05 5.32 -2.11
C GLN A 165 -9.21 5.96 -0.71
N ASP A 166 -9.03 7.27 -0.57
CA ASP A 166 -9.26 7.99 0.70
C ASP A 166 -10.35 9.06 0.57
N PHE A 167 -11.47 8.71 -0.08
CA PHE A 167 -12.47 9.71 -0.49
C PHE A 167 -13.41 10.10 0.64
N HIS A 168 -13.05 11.11 1.43
CA HIS A 168 -13.85 11.54 2.58
C HIS A 168 -13.97 13.08 2.66
N PRO A 169 -14.89 13.65 3.47
CA PRO A 169 -15.07 15.10 3.60
C PRO A 169 -13.81 15.89 4.00
N GLY A 170 -12.85 15.29 4.70
CA GLY A 170 -11.54 15.92 4.98
C GLY A 170 -10.64 16.13 3.75
N ASN A 171 -10.86 15.40 2.66
CA ASN A 171 -10.08 15.43 1.41
C ASN A 171 -10.90 16.09 0.28
N ILE A 172 -11.97 16.79 0.65
CA ILE A 172 -12.75 17.65 -0.24
C ILE A 172 -12.47 19.08 0.17
N LEU A 173 -11.84 19.84 -0.71
CA LEU A 173 -11.36 21.18 -0.45
C LEU A 173 -12.14 22.21 -1.28
N ALA A 174 -12.15 23.46 -0.86
CA ALA A 174 -12.68 24.56 -1.68
C ALA A 174 -11.99 25.90 -1.37
N SER A 175 -11.85 26.73 -2.39
CA SER A 175 -11.53 28.16 -2.22
C SER A 175 -12.76 28.96 -1.76
N ASP A 176 -13.94 28.55 -2.23
CA ASP A 176 -15.26 29.02 -1.77
C ASP A 176 -16.27 27.86 -1.92
N PHE A 177 -16.80 27.36 -0.80
CA PHE A 177 -17.77 26.25 -0.81
C PHE A 177 -19.12 26.59 -1.47
N LYS A 178 -19.38 27.85 -1.81
CA LYS A 178 -20.55 28.27 -2.59
C LYS A 178 -20.36 28.03 -4.09
N ASP A 179 -19.11 27.97 -4.56
CA ASP A 179 -18.77 27.91 -5.98
C ASP A 179 -18.30 26.51 -6.41
N TYR A 180 -17.10 26.09 -6.00
CA TYR A 180 -16.46 24.89 -6.53
C TYR A 180 -15.78 24.04 -5.45
N LEU A 181 -16.00 22.72 -5.57
CA LEU A 181 -15.38 21.70 -4.73
C LEU A 181 -14.26 20.99 -5.49
N GLU A 182 -13.18 20.71 -4.79
CA GLU A 182 -12.01 20.03 -5.31
C GLU A 182 -11.73 18.75 -4.53
N ILE A 183 -11.32 17.72 -5.26
CA ILE A 183 -10.91 16.45 -4.68
C ILE A 183 -9.38 16.49 -4.48
N SER A 184 -8.89 16.22 -3.29
CA SER A 184 -7.46 16.19 -2.93
C SER A 184 -7.08 14.85 -2.30
N ASP A 185 -5.77 14.66 -2.08
CA ASP A 185 -5.22 13.57 -1.25
C ASP A 185 -5.67 12.16 -1.67
N PHE A 186 -5.06 11.67 -2.75
CA PHE A 186 -5.30 10.33 -3.28
C PHE A 186 -4.55 9.29 -2.44
N GLY A 187 -5.27 8.25 -1.98
CA GLY A 187 -4.71 7.16 -1.18
C GLY A 187 -4.02 6.08 -2.01
N LEU A 188 -3.61 4.99 -1.33
CA LEU A 188 -3.00 3.81 -1.93
C LEU A 188 -3.76 2.52 -1.53
N LYS A 189 -4.19 1.76 -2.54
CA LYS A 189 -4.74 0.38 -2.51
C LYS A 189 -6.20 0.14 -2.12
N TYR A 190 -7.18 0.70 -2.85
CA TYR A 190 -8.58 0.22 -2.83
C TYR A 190 -9.24 0.20 -4.22
N THR A 191 -10.49 -0.28 -4.31
CA THR A 191 -11.27 -0.44 -5.54
C THR A 191 -12.22 0.75 -5.79
N LYS A 192 -12.70 0.93 -7.04
CA LYS A 192 -13.71 1.95 -7.38
C LYS A 192 -14.98 1.83 -6.54
N ALA A 193 -15.32 0.62 -6.08
CA ALA A 193 -16.44 0.40 -5.19
C ALA A 193 -16.23 1.08 -3.82
N ALA A 194 -15.02 1.04 -3.27
CA ALA A 194 -14.72 1.73 -2.01
C ALA A 194 -14.98 3.25 -2.11
N ASP A 195 -14.63 3.88 -3.23
CA ASP A 195 -14.95 5.30 -3.46
C ASP A 195 -16.46 5.58 -3.50
N VAL A 196 -17.24 4.66 -4.09
CA VAL A 196 -18.71 4.77 -4.15
C VAL A 196 -19.30 4.66 -2.74
N TYR A 197 -18.81 3.73 -1.93
CA TYR A 197 -19.20 3.63 -0.52
C TYR A 197 -18.92 4.93 0.23
N SER A 198 -17.71 5.47 0.07
CA SER A 198 -17.31 6.70 0.75
C SER A 198 -18.06 7.94 0.22
N PHE A 199 -18.44 7.96 -1.06
CA PHE A 199 -19.39 8.97 -1.58
C PHE A 199 -20.74 8.91 -0.84
N GLY A 200 -21.23 7.72 -0.50
CA GLY A 200 -22.42 7.55 0.35
C GLY A 200 -22.25 8.17 1.74
N ILE A 201 -21.07 8.02 2.35
CA ILE A 201 -20.72 8.65 3.64
C ILE A 201 -20.64 10.18 3.51
N ILE A 202 -20.01 10.70 2.45
CA ILE A 202 -19.96 12.15 2.17
C ILE A 202 -21.38 12.71 1.99
N ALA A 203 -22.23 12.00 1.23
CA ALA A 203 -23.62 12.37 1.03
C ALA A 203 -24.39 12.38 2.36
N TYR A 204 -24.14 11.40 3.23
CA TYR A 204 -24.68 11.38 4.58
C TYR A 204 -24.24 12.62 5.40
N GLU A 205 -22.94 12.90 5.49
CA GLU A 205 -22.44 14.08 6.23
C GLU A 205 -22.99 15.39 5.66
N MET A 206 -23.14 15.50 4.34
CA MET A 206 -23.72 16.68 3.68
C MET A 206 -25.19 16.93 4.08
N ILE A 207 -25.97 15.86 4.28
CA ILE A 207 -27.39 15.98 4.64
C ILE A 207 -27.64 16.06 6.13
N THR A 208 -26.78 15.49 6.97
CA THR A 208 -26.94 15.46 8.43
C THR A 208 -26.11 16.51 9.15
N GLY A 209 -24.96 16.91 8.60
CA GLY A 209 -23.99 17.80 9.24
C GLY A 209 -23.08 17.09 10.25
N PHE A 210 -23.23 15.76 10.40
CA PHE A 210 -22.51 14.98 11.40
C PHE A 210 -21.85 13.75 10.77
N PRO A 211 -20.67 13.34 11.28
CA PRO A 211 -20.07 12.06 10.90
C PRO A 211 -21.03 10.90 11.22
N PRO A 212 -20.93 9.77 10.49
CA PRO A 212 -21.72 8.58 10.82
C PRO A 212 -21.36 8.08 12.22
N TYR A 213 -22.37 7.55 12.92
CA TYR A 213 -22.22 6.97 14.27
C TYR A 213 -21.59 7.94 15.29
N PRO A 214 -22.15 9.16 15.49
CA PRO A 214 -21.54 10.15 16.37
C PRO A 214 -21.54 9.72 17.85
N ASP A 215 -22.46 8.82 18.23
CA ASP A 215 -22.65 8.37 19.61
C ASP A 215 -22.01 6.99 19.91
N ILE A 216 -21.29 6.42 18.94
CA ILE A 216 -20.64 5.11 19.07
C ILE A 216 -19.13 5.31 18.96
N PRO A 217 -18.31 4.72 19.85
CA PRO A 217 -16.86 4.69 19.67
C PRO A 217 -16.47 4.11 18.31
N HIS A 218 -15.49 4.72 17.64
CA HIS A 218 -14.97 4.25 16.34
C HIS A 218 -13.86 3.23 16.59
N ASP A 219 -14.27 2.05 17.07
CA ASP A 219 -13.40 0.92 17.43
C ASP A 219 -13.70 -0.32 16.58
N GLU A 220 -12.98 -1.41 16.88
CA GLU A 220 -13.12 -2.70 16.18
C GLU A 220 -14.56 -3.24 16.23
N ASP A 221 -15.27 -3.04 17.35
CA ASP A 221 -16.66 -3.48 17.51
C ASP A 221 -17.60 -2.75 16.54
N LEU A 222 -17.41 -1.44 16.33
CA LEU A 222 -18.18 -0.70 15.32
C LEU A 222 -17.86 -1.20 13.92
N ALA A 223 -16.59 -1.47 13.61
CA ALA A 223 -16.19 -2.01 12.30
C ALA A 223 -16.87 -3.37 12.01
N ILE A 224 -16.88 -4.28 12.98
CA ILE A 224 -17.57 -5.59 12.86
C ILE A 224 -19.07 -5.41 12.62
N LYS A 225 -19.73 -4.48 13.35
CA LYS A 225 -21.16 -4.20 13.15
C LYS A 225 -21.44 -3.70 11.73
N ILE A 226 -20.59 -2.82 11.19
CA ILE A 226 -20.71 -2.31 9.81
C ILE A 226 -20.53 -3.46 8.81
N CYS A 227 -19.52 -4.31 8.99
CA CYS A 227 -19.32 -5.50 8.15
C CYS A 227 -20.55 -6.43 8.16
N ASN A 228 -21.24 -6.54 9.30
CA ASN A 228 -22.48 -7.29 9.47
C ASN A 228 -23.75 -6.54 9.00
N GLY A 229 -23.60 -5.39 8.33
CA GLY A 229 -24.72 -4.68 7.70
C GLY A 229 -25.29 -3.52 8.52
N LEU A 230 -24.65 -3.09 9.60
CA LEU A 230 -25.01 -1.84 10.27
C LEU A 230 -24.78 -0.66 9.31
N GLN A 231 -25.82 0.15 9.10
CA GLN A 231 -25.77 1.36 8.29
C GLN A 231 -26.10 2.62 9.12
N PRO A 232 -25.59 3.80 8.74
CA PRO A 232 -25.97 5.05 9.38
C PRO A 232 -27.47 5.34 9.24
N LYS A 233 -28.08 5.90 10.29
CA LYS A 233 -29.51 6.23 10.30
C LYS A 233 -29.78 7.52 9.51
N ILE A 234 -30.41 7.40 8.34
CA ILE A 234 -30.79 8.56 7.53
C ILE A 234 -32.05 9.24 8.13
N PRO A 235 -32.04 10.57 8.36
CA PRO A 235 -33.21 11.27 8.90
C PRO A 235 -34.45 11.13 8.02
N PHE A 236 -35.62 10.89 8.64
CA PHE A 236 -36.88 10.60 7.92
C PHE A 236 -37.36 11.73 6.98
N HIS A 237 -36.93 12.97 7.24
CA HIS A 237 -37.26 14.13 6.42
C HIS A 237 -36.36 14.28 5.19
N THR A 238 -35.37 13.40 5.01
CA THR A 238 -34.52 13.37 3.83
C THR A 238 -35.34 13.00 2.59
N PRO A 239 -35.19 13.71 1.45
CA PRO A 239 -35.89 13.36 0.22
C PRO A 239 -35.62 11.91 -0.21
N LYS A 240 -36.68 11.15 -0.53
CA LYS A 240 -36.61 9.71 -0.86
C LYS A 240 -35.57 9.36 -1.92
N LEU A 241 -35.40 10.22 -2.93
CA LEU A 241 -34.41 10.01 -3.99
C LEU A 241 -32.98 10.01 -3.44
N ILE A 242 -32.69 10.93 -2.51
CA ILE A 242 -31.38 11.04 -1.86
C ILE A 242 -31.15 9.87 -0.91
N THR A 243 -32.16 9.49 -0.12
CA THR A 243 -32.11 8.28 0.70
C THR A 243 -31.78 7.04 -0.13
N ARG A 244 -32.45 6.85 -1.27
CA ARG A 244 -32.19 5.70 -2.18
C ARG A 244 -30.78 5.74 -2.77
N MET A 245 -30.28 6.93 -3.12
CA MET A 245 -28.92 7.09 -3.65
C MET A 245 -27.89 6.69 -2.59
N ILE A 246 -28.02 7.18 -1.35
CA ILE A 246 -27.12 6.87 -0.25
C ILE A 246 -27.14 5.36 0.06
N ILE A 247 -28.33 4.76 0.19
CA ILE A 247 -28.46 3.32 0.47
C ILE A 247 -27.82 2.48 -0.63
N LYS A 248 -27.98 2.85 -1.91
CA LYS A 248 -27.31 2.17 -3.03
C LYS A 248 -25.79 2.26 -2.96
N CYS A 249 -25.25 3.36 -2.42
CA CYS A 249 -23.81 3.47 -2.20
C CYS A 249 -23.31 2.54 -1.10
N TRP A 250 -24.17 2.03 -0.22
CA TRP A 250 -23.80 1.13 0.88
C TRP A 250 -24.21 -0.32 0.64
N ASP A 251 -24.64 -0.66 -0.57
CA ASP A 251 -25.14 -2.00 -0.92
C ASP A 251 -24.00 -3.03 -0.90
N PRO A 252 -24.00 -4.02 0.01
CA PRO A 252 -22.91 -4.99 0.13
C PRO A 252 -22.62 -5.78 -1.15
N GLU A 253 -23.63 -5.99 -2.01
CA GLU A 253 -23.46 -6.77 -3.25
C GLU A 253 -22.50 -6.11 -4.25
N THR A 254 -22.23 -4.81 -4.10
CA THR A 254 -21.32 -4.06 -4.98
C THR A 254 -19.97 -3.72 -4.36
N HIS A 255 -19.70 -4.12 -3.11
CA HIS A 255 -18.52 -3.67 -2.35
C HIS A 255 -17.62 -4.82 -1.91
N SER A 256 -16.29 -4.61 -2.03
CA SER A 256 -15.30 -5.44 -1.35
C SER A 256 -15.10 -4.90 0.06
N TYR A 257 -15.27 -5.73 1.08
CA TYR A 257 -14.87 -5.39 2.45
C TYR A 257 -13.35 -5.26 2.51
N ILE A 258 -12.87 -4.21 3.15
CA ILE A 258 -11.44 -3.95 3.28
C ILE A 258 -11.09 -3.85 4.76
N MET A 259 -9.98 -4.47 5.13
CA MET A 259 -9.43 -4.44 6.48
C MET A 259 -8.40 -3.31 6.57
N VAL A 260 -8.52 -2.47 7.60
CA VAL A 260 -7.53 -1.43 7.93
C VAL A 260 -6.60 -2.01 8.99
N LEU A 261 -5.30 -2.00 8.70
CA LEU A 261 -4.25 -2.53 9.56
C LEU A 261 -3.28 -1.43 9.97
N GLU A 262 -2.51 -1.66 11.03
CA GLU A 262 -1.39 -0.79 11.39
C GLU A 262 -0.40 -0.67 10.23
N TYR A 263 0.13 0.54 10.01
CA TYR A 263 1.09 0.78 8.95
C TYR A 263 2.48 0.29 9.34
N ALA A 264 2.91 -0.83 8.75
CA ALA A 264 4.27 -1.33 8.88
C ALA A 264 5.24 -0.48 8.05
N LYS A 265 5.97 0.42 8.73
CA LYS A 265 6.85 1.43 8.10
C LYS A 265 7.91 0.84 7.18
N ASP A 266 8.53 -0.29 7.55
CA ASP A 266 9.57 -0.93 6.74
C ASP A 266 8.99 -1.88 5.67
N GLY A 267 7.67 -1.99 5.58
CA GLY A 267 6.99 -2.82 4.60
C GLY A 267 7.16 -4.31 4.86
N ASN A 268 7.24 -5.10 3.79
CA ASN A 268 7.33 -6.56 3.88
C ASN A 268 8.77 -7.09 3.84
N LEU A 269 8.97 -8.25 4.45
CA LEU A 269 10.27 -8.90 4.62
C LEU A 269 10.96 -9.16 3.28
N ARG A 270 10.21 -9.52 2.23
CA ARG A 270 10.79 -9.80 0.90
C ARG A 270 11.47 -8.58 0.29
N GLU A 271 10.79 -7.43 0.29
CA GLU A 271 11.37 -6.18 -0.20
C GLU A 271 12.51 -5.69 0.71
N TYR A 272 12.37 -5.87 2.02
CA TYR A 272 13.42 -5.54 2.97
C TYR A 272 14.72 -6.31 2.71
N LEU A 273 14.62 -7.63 2.49
CA LEU A 273 15.78 -8.49 2.23
C LEU A 273 16.49 -8.09 0.92
N LYS A 274 15.76 -7.74 -0.14
CA LYS A 274 16.38 -7.29 -1.41
C LYS A 274 17.34 -6.12 -1.22
N ILE A 275 17.01 -5.20 -0.31
CA ILE A 275 17.79 -3.98 -0.07
C ILE A 275 18.86 -4.21 0.99
N ASN A 276 18.51 -4.91 2.07
CA ASN A 276 19.31 -4.91 3.30
C ASN A 276 20.03 -6.23 3.58
N PHE A 277 19.89 -7.27 2.76
CA PHE A 277 20.40 -8.62 3.06
C PHE A 277 21.86 -8.64 3.54
N ASN A 278 22.76 -7.90 2.88
CA ASN A 278 24.18 -7.84 3.22
C ASN A 278 24.47 -7.14 4.55
N ASN A 279 23.52 -6.35 5.05
CA ASN A 279 23.63 -5.61 6.32
C ASN A 279 23.05 -6.40 7.51
N ILE A 280 22.40 -7.54 7.26
CA ILE A 280 21.78 -8.38 8.29
C ILE A 280 22.77 -9.47 8.69
N ASN A 281 23.29 -9.39 9.92
CA ASN A 281 24.17 -10.41 10.47
C ASN A 281 23.40 -11.69 10.85
N TRP A 282 24.13 -12.78 11.08
CA TRP A 282 23.53 -14.07 11.44
C TRP A 282 22.73 -14.02 12.74
N LYS A 283 23.18 -13.29 13.75
CA LYS A 283 22.44 -13.12 15.02
C LYS A 283 21.03 -12.57 14.78
N GLN A 284 20.90 -11.53 13.94
CA GLN A 284 19.62 -10.96 13.60
C GLN A 284 18.76 -11.92 12.77
N LYS A 285 19.35 -12.64 11.80
CA LYS A 285 18.63 -13.65 11.01
C LYS A 285 18.02 -14.72 11.93
N LEU A 286 18.80 -15.20 12.89
CA LEU A 286 18.39 -16.21 13.86
C LEU A 286 17.30 -15.70 14.81
N TYR A 287 17.46 -14.49 15.34
CA TYR A 287 16.45 -13.85 16.18
C TYR A 287 15.11 -13.71 15.45
N ASN A 288 15.14 -13.24 14.19
CA ASN A 288 13.92 -13.08 13.41
C ASN A 288 13.23 -14.43 13.12
N LEU A 289 14.00 -15.48 12.80
CA LEU A 289 13.47 -16.83 12.60
C LEU A 289 12.84 -17.41 13.87
N TRP A 290 13.52 -17.26 15.00
CA TRP A 290 12.99 -17.65 16.30
C TRP A 290 11.68 -16.94 16.61
N HIS A 291 11.67 -15.62 16.44
CA HIS A 291 10.49 -14.80 16.72
C HIS A 291 9.31 -15.24 15.85
N LEU A 292 9.51 -15.44 14.54
CA LEU A 292 8.46 -15.89 13.63
C LEU A 292 7.94 -17.29 14.01
N SER A 293 8.84 -18.21 14.35
CA SER A 293 8.44 -19.57 14.79
C SER A 293 7.57 -19.52 16.05
N SER A 294 7.97 -18.75 17.06
CA SER A 294 7.24 -18.58 18.32
C SER A 294 5.84 -17.99 18.10
N ARG A 295 5.73 -16.98 17.22
CA ARG A 295 4.44 -16.36 16.87
C ARG A 295 3.54 -17.34 16.13
N LEU A 296 4.07 -18.07 15.15
CA LEU A 296 3.32 -19.08 14.41
C LEU A 296 2.84 -20.21 15.34
N THR A 297 3.68 -20.67 16.27
CA THR A 297 3.27 -21.64 17.31
C THR A 297 2.10 -21.12 18.16
N ASN A 298 2.15 -19.85 18.57
CA ASN A 298 1.05 -19.26 19.34
C ASN A 298 -0.25 -19.15 18.54
N ILE A 299 -0.16 -18.84 17.24
CA ILE A 299 -1.32 -18.85 16.32
C ILE A 299 -1.91 -20.27 16.24
N HIS A 300 -1.07 -21.28 16.05
CA HIS A 300 -1.51 -22.69 15.96
C HIS A 300 -2.12 -23.21 17.27
N LYS A 301 -1.64 -22.73 18.44
CA LYS A 301 -2.22 -23.04 19.76
C LYS A 301 -3.64 -22.52 19.94
N LEU A 302 -4.02 -21.49 19.19
CA LEU A 302 -5.40 -20.96 19.13
C LEU A 302 -6.27 -21.70 18.11
N ASP A 303 -5.77 -22.80 17.54
CA ASP A 303 -6.40 -23.55 16.45
C ASP A 303 -6.63 -22.73 15.16
N ILE A 304 -5.81 -21.69 14.97
CA ILE A 304 -5.80 -20.87 13.77
C ILE A 304 -4.69 -21.37 12.85
N VAL A 305 -4.97 -21.45 11.55
CA VAL A 305 -3.98 -21.74 10.49
C VAL A 305 -3.79 -20.46 9.67
N HIS A 306 -2.55 -20.07 9.38
CA HIS A 306 -2.24 -18.84 8.63
C HIS A 306 -2.62 -18.93 7.15
N GLN A 307 -2.32 -20.05 6.50
CA GLN A 307 -2.78 -20.42 5.15
C GLN A 307 -2.17 -19.64 3.98
N ASP A 308 -1.55 -18.48 4.23
CA ASP A 308 -0.77 -17.74 3.22
C ASP A 308 0.56 -17.23 3.79
N PHE A 309 1.27 -18.10 4.53
CA PHE A 309 2.45 -17.71 5.28
C PHE A 309 3.66 -17.60 4.35
N HIS A 310 4.13 -16.39 4.04
CA HIS A 310 5.28 -16.18 3.16
C HIS A 310 5.95 -14.82 3.41
N PRO A 311 7.19 -14.57 2.93
CA PRO A 311 7.93 -13.32 3.20
C PRO A 311 7.21 -12.02 2.82
N GLY A 312 6.30 -12.05 1.83
CA GLY A 312 5.48 -10.89 1.48
C GLY A 312 4.41 -10.51 2.53
N ASN A 313 4.06 -11.44 3.42
CA ASN A 313 3.02 -11.32 4.45
C ASN A 313 3.64 -11.19 5.86
N ILE A 314 4.97 -11.03 5.92
CA ILE A 314 5.71 -10.71 7.14
C ILE A 314 6.05 -9.23 7.08
N LEU A 315 5.51 -8.46 8.03
CA LEU A 315 5.62 -7.01 8.08
C LEU A 315 6.46 -6.59 9.29
N ALA A 316 7.04 -5.39 9.24
CA ALA A 316 7.66 -4.79 10.42
C ALA A 316 7.63 -3.26 10.33
N SER A 317 7.50 -2.62 11.50
CA SER A 317 7.76 -1.18 11.65
C SER A 317 9.25 -0.86 11.80
N ASP A 318 10.02 -1.81 12.31
CA ASP A 318 11.49 -1.85 12.28
C ASP A 318 11.95 -3.32 12.26
N PHE A 319 12.55 -3.78 11.15
CA PHE A 319 13.02 -5.17 11.01
C PHE A 319 14.19 -5.54 11.96
N LYS A 320 14.74 -4.58 12.71
CA LYS A 320 15.72 -4.83 13.78
C LYS A 320 15.06 -5.14 15.12
N ASP A 321 13.77 -4.84 15.29
CA ASP A 321 13.08 -4.93 16.58
C ASP A 321 12.02 -6.05 16.59
N TYR A 322 10.92 -5.87 15.83
CA TYR A 322 9.74 -6.73 15.91
C TYR A 322 9.17 -7.09 14.53
N LEU A 323 8.81 -8.37 14.35
CA LEU A 323 8.22 -8.88 13.11
C LEU A 323 6.76 -9.30 13.36
N GLU A 324 5.90 -8.95 12.41
CA GLU A 324 4.47 -9.21 12.43
C GLU A 324 4.06 -10.18 11.32
N ILE A 325 3.09 -11.04 11.64
CA ILE A 325 2.49 -11.99 10.72
C ILE A 325 1.14 -11.39 10.29
N SER A 326 0.93 -11.21 8.98
CA SER A 326 -0.23 -10.53 8.39
C SER A 326 -0.86 -11.34 7.27
N ASP A 327 -2.02 -10.92 6.75
CA ASP A 327 -2.66 -11.49 5.56
C ASP A 327 -2.90 -13.02 5.63
N PHE A 328 -3.89 -13.42 6.43
CA PHE A 328 -4.32 -14.82 6.59
C PHE A 328 -5.16 -15.28 5.39
N GLY A 329 -4.82 -16.44 4.82
CA GLY A 329 -5.47 -17.03 3.64
C GLY A 329 -6.74 -17.83 3.95
N LEU A 330 -7.39 -18.37 2.89
CA LEU A 330 -8.63 -19.16 2.96
C LEU A 330 -8.48 -20.54 2.26
N LYS A 331 -7.77 -21.48 2.90
CA LYS A 331 -7.93 -22.96 2.98
C LYS A 331 -6.61 -23.73 2.87
N TYR A 332 -5.97 -24.08 4.00
CA TYR A 332 -4.87 -25.07 4.08
C TYR A 332 -4.76 -25.68 5.50
N THR A 333 -3.79 -26.58 5.73
CA THR A 333 -3.52 -27.23 7.03
C THR A 333 -2.37 -26.53 7.77
N LYS A 334 -2.24 -26.72 9.10
CA LYS A 334 -1.08 -26.25 9.89
C LYS A 334 0.27 -26.69 9.29
N ALA A 335 0.29 -27.87 8.70
CA ALA A 335 1.48 -28.41 8.04
C ALA A 335 1.88 -27.62 6.78
N ALA A 336 0.95 -26.93 6.10
CA ALA A 336 1.27 -26.00 5.02
C ALA A 336 2.01 -24.77 5.53
N ASP A 337 1.62 -24.22 6.69
CA ASP A 337 2.32 -23.08 7.32
C ASP A 337 3.76 -23.44 7.70
N VAL A 338 3.99 -24.68 8.14
CA VAL A 338 5.33 -25.19 8.46
C VAL A 338 6.23 -25.23 7.23
N TYR A 339 5.72 -25.77 6.12
CA TYR A 339 6.47 -25.78 4.86
C TYR A 339 6.81 -24.35 4.39
N SER A 340 5.83 -23.47 4.49
CA SER A 340 5.96 -22.03 4.26
C SER A 340 7.02 -21.38 5.14
N PHE A 341 7.12 -21.75 6.41
CA PHE A 341 8.19 -21.29 7.31
C PHE A 341 9.58 -21.69 6.80
N GLY A 342 9.73 -22.90 6.25
CA GLY A 342 10.96 -23.34 5.60
C GLY A 342 11.35 -22.46 4.39
N ILE A 343 10.37 -22.00 3.60
CA ILE A 343 10.60 -21.07 2.49
C ILE A 343 11.01 -19.68 2.99
N ILE A 344 10.38 -19.18 4.05
CA ILE A 344 10.78 -17.91 4.69
C ILE A 344 12.23 -18.02 5.18
N ALA A 345 12.57 -19.11 5.86
CA ALA A 345 13.92 -19.36 6.35
C ALA A 345 14.93 -19.39 5.20
N TYR A 346 14.61 -20.05 4.09
CA TYR A 346 15.43 -20.05 2.88
C TYR A 346 15.68 -18.63 2.34
N GLU A 347 14.63 -17.80 2.20
CA GLU A 347 14.80 -16.42 1.72
C GLU A 347 15.63 -15.57 2.69
N MET A 348 15.49 -15.77 4.01
CA MET A 348 16.27 -15.04 5.01
C MET A 348 17.76 -15.38 4.99
N ILE A 349 18.12 -16.63 4.67
CA ILE A 349 19.53 -17.04 4.60
C ILE A 349 20.17 -16.75 3.24
N THR A 350 19.39 -16.71 2.16
CA THR A 350 19.92 -16.54 0.79
C THR A 350 19.76 -15.13 0.25
N GLY A 351 18.75 -14.39 0.70
CA GLY A 351 18.34 -13.09 0.16
C GLY A 351 17.57 -13.19 -1.16
N PHE A 352 17.29 -14.41 -1.64
CA PHE A 352 16.65 -14.66 -2.93
C PHE A 352 15.46 -15.62 -2.80
N PRO A 353 14.41 -15.47 -3.63
CA PRO A 353 13.34 -16.47 -3.70
C PRO A 353 13.90 -17.84 -4.13
N PRO A 354 13.26 -18.95 -3.70
CA PRO A 354 13.65 -20.28 -4.15
C PRO A 354 13.48 -20.43 -5.67
N TYR A 355 14.33 -21.26 -6.28
CA TYR A 355 14.32 -21.56 -7.71
C TYR A 355 14.50 -20.36 -8.65
N PRO A 356 15.48 -19.45 -8.40
CA PRO A 356 15.61 -18.22 -9.17
C PRO A 356 15.85 -18.43 -10.68
N ASP A 357 16.38 -19.60 -11.05
CA ASP A 357 16.73 -19.96 -12.43
C ASP A 357 15.64 -20.79 -13.14
N ILE A 358 14.52 -21.09 -12.47
CA ILE A 358 13.44 -21.93 -13.02
C ILE A 358 12.19 -21.07 -13.23
N PRO A 359 11.54 -21.15 -14.41
CA PRO A 359 10.21 -20.56 -14.59
C PRO A 359 9.25 -21.10 -13.53
N HIS A 360 8.64 -20.20 -12.78
CA HIS A 360 7.64 -20.60 -11.81
C HIS A 360 6.30 -20.82 -12.56
N ASP A 361 6.06 -22.05 -12.97
CA ASP A 361 4.87 -22.50 -13.69
C ASP A 361 4.32 -23.82 -13.11
N GLU A 362 3.34 -24.42 -13.78
CA GLU A 362 2.71 -25.67 -13.33
C GLU A 362 3.72 -26.84 -13.26
N ASP A 363 4.74 -26.86 -14.11
CA ASP A 363 5.77 -27.90 -14.11
C ASP A 363 6.68 -27.79 -12.87
N LEU A 364 7.07 -26.57 -12.48
CA LEU A 364 7.75 -26.34 -11.21
C LEU A 364 6.89 -26.78 -10.02
N ALA A 365 5.59 -26.46 -10.03
CA ALA A 365 4.67 -26.89 -8.97
C ALA A 365 4.59 -28.42 -8.85
N ILE A 366 4.50 -29.14 -9.98
CA ILE A 366 4.51 -30.61 -10.01
C ILE A 366 5.84 -31.16 -9.46
N LYS A 367 6.98 -30.58 -9.85
CA LYS A 367 8.29 -31.00 -9.33
C LYS A 367 8.40 -30.81 -7.82
N ILE A 368 7.89 -29.70 -7.28
CA ILE A 368 7.84 -29.44 -5.84
C ILE A 368 6.95 -30.47 -5.15
N CYS A 369 5.76 -30.76 -5.68
CA CYS A 369 4.87 -31.81 -5.17
C CYS A 369 5.51 -33.21 -5.22
N ASN A 370 6.51 -33.43 -6.08
CA ASN A 370 7.28 -34.68 -6.18
C ASN A 370 8.59 -34.65 -5.36
N GLY A 371 8.75 -33.68 -4.45
CA GLY A 371 9.88 -33.61 -3.51
C GLY A 371 11.07 -32.78 -4.00
N LEU A 372 10.93 -31.96 -5.05
CA LEU A 372 11.95 -30.97 -5.39
C LEU A 372 12.06 -29.93 -4.26
N GLN A 373 13.27 -29.77 -3.72
CA GLN A 373 13.59 -28.80 -2.66
C GLN A 373 14.59 -27.74 -3.15
N PRO A 374 14.54 -26.51 -2.61
CA PRO A 374 15.54 -25.48 -2.90
C PRO A 374 16.95 -25.89 -2.45
N LYS A 375 17.98 -25.42 -3.18
CA LYS A 375 19.38 -25.70 -2.85
C LYS A 375 19.89 -24.77 -1.75
N ILE A 376 20.12 -25.31 -0.55
CA ILE A 376 20.67 -24.55 0.58
C ILE A 376 22.17 -24.29 0.36
N PRO A 377 22.67 -23.05 0.51
CA PRO A 377 24.10 -22.76 0.37
C PRO A 377 24.96 -23.50 1.40
N PHE A 378 26.13 -24.01 0.97
CA PHE A 378 27.01 -24.84 1.80
C PHE A 378 27.56 -24.15 3.06
N HIS A 379 27.57 -22.82 3.09
CA HIS A 379 28.02 -22.00 4.22
C HIS A 379 26.89 -21.70 5.22
N THR A 380 25.70 -22.26 5.01
CA THR A 380 24.58 -22.14 5.96
C THR A 380 24.89 -22.99 7.19
N PRO A 381 24.71 -22.47 8.42
CA PRO A 381 24.90 -23.26 9.64
C PRO A 381 24.12 -24.58 9.61
N LYS A 382 24.70 -25.65 10.17
CA LYS A 382 24.16 -27.02 10.04
C LYS A 382 22.81 -27.14 10.70
N LEU A 383 22.62 -26.48 11.84
CA LEU A 383 21.35 -26.44 12.55
C LEU A 383 20.23 -25.82 11.69
N ILE A 384 20.53 -24.73 10.97
CA ILE A 384 19.57 -24.05 10.09
C ILE A 384 19.26 -24.89 8.86
N THR A 385 20.28 -25.52 8.28
CA THR A 385 20.11 -26.45 7.17
C THR A 385 19.18 -27.60 7.56
N ARG A 386 19.38 -28.19 8.75
CA ARG A 386 18.52 -29.25 9.29
C ARG A 386 17.09 -28.78 9.53
N MET A 387 16.91 -27.59 10.10
CA MET A 387 15.58 -27.01 10.31
C MET A 387 14.83 -26.83 9.00
N ILE A 388 15.46 -26.21 7.99
CA ILE A 388 14.83 -25.96 6.70
C ILE A 388 14.44 -27.26 6.01
N ILE A 389 15.34 -28.25 6.00
CA ILE A 389 15.06 -29.57 5.42
C ILE A 389 13.89 -30.26 6.13
N LYS A 390 13.83 -30.17 7.47
CA LYS A 390 12.72 -30.72 8.25
C LYS A 390 11.38 -30.06 7.93
N CYS A 391 11.35 -28.74 7.73
CA CYS A 391 10.13 -28.04 7.31
C CYS A 391 9.59 -28.54 5.96
N TRP A 392 10.46 -29.13 5.12
CA TRP A 392 10.13 -29.65 3.79
C TRP A 392 10.04 -31.18 3.73
N ALA A 393 10.15 -31.89 4.85
CA ALA A 393 10.19 -33.35 4.87
C ALA A 393 8.77 -33.98 4.84
N GLU A 394 8.62 -35.07 4.09
CA GLU A 394 7.43 -35.93 4.10
C GLU A 394 7.69 -37.20 4.93
N GLU A 395 6.75 -37.66 5.77
CA GLU A 395 6.83 -38.99 6.38
C GLU A 395 6.54 -40.07 5.32
N PHE A 396 7.57 -40.82 4.90
CA PHE A 396 7.36 -42.09 4.19
C PHE A 396 7.13 -43.21 5.20
N SER A 397 5.86 -43.54 5.48
CA SER A 397 5.54 -44.89 5.97
C SER A 397 5.85 -45.88 4.84
N ALA A 398 6.90 -46.69 5.03
CA ALA A 398 7.35 -47.67 4.07
C ALA A 398 6.20 -48.62 3.66
N ASN A 399 5.80 -48.55 2.39
CA ASN A 399 5.33 -49.67 1.59
C ASN A 399 5.47 -49.29 0.12
N GLN A 400 6.63 -49.62 -0.45
CA GLN A 400 6.80 -49.65 -1.90
C GLN A 400 5.99 -50.83 -2.45
N GLU A 401 5.16 -50.58 -3.46
CA GLU A 401 5.28 -51.35 -4.69
C GLU A 401 4.79 -50.53 -5.89
N SER A 402 5.56 -50.68 -6.96
CA SER A 402 5.68 -49.85 -8.16
C SER A 402 4.47 -49.89 -9.09
N THR A 403 4.22 -48.80 -9.82
CA THR A 403 3.91 -48.89 -11.26
C THR A 403 4.51 -47.71 -12.02
N ASN A 404 5.50 -48.03 -12.86
CA ASN A 404 6.06 -47.14 -13.86
C ASN A 404 5.07 -47.00 -15.03
N THR A 405 4.77 -45.77 -15.45
CA THR A 405 4.34 -45.53 -16.84
C THR A 405 4.87 -44.19 -17.34
N THR A 406 5.85 -44.27 -18.22
CA THR A 406 6.41 -43.17 -19.00
C THR A 406 5.43 -42.78 -20.09
N THR A 407 5.05 -41.49 -20.17
CA THR A 407 4.43 -40.95 -21.38
C THR A 407 5.12 -39.66 -21.78
N THR A 408 5.83 -39.73 -22.89
CA THR A 408 6.49 -38.64 -23.59
C THR A 408 5.46 -37.83 -24.37
N THR A 409 5.37 -36.52 -24.13
CA THR A 409 4.72 -35.59 -25.06
C THR A 409 5.57 -34.34 -25.24
N THR A 410 6.16 -34.25 -26.43
CA THR A 410 6.83 -33.09 -27.00
C THR A 410 5.80 -32.00 -27.33
N THR A 411 5.96 -30.80 -26.78
CA THR A 411 5.34 -29.58 -27.33
C THR A 411 6.32 -28.41 -27.27
N THR A 412 6.39 -27.71 -28.40
CA THR A 412 7.23 -26.59 -28.84
C THR A 412 7.35 -25.43 -27.85
N PRO A 413 8.51 -24.73 -27.79
CA PRO A 413 8.70 -23.59 -26.91
C PRO A 413 7.95 -22.36 -27.46
N LEU A 414 6.90 -21.94 -26.75
CA LEU A 414 6.34 -20.59 -26.90
C LEU A 414 7.22 -19.62 -26.12
N ASN A 415 7.91 -18.75 -26.86
CA ASN A 415 8.81 -17.75 -26.31
C ASN A 415 8.00 -16.57 -25.75
N TYR A 416 7.81 -16.53 -24.44
CA TYR A 416 7.34 -15.34 -23.73
C TYR A 416 8.49 -14.75 -22.92
N GLN A 417 8.84 -13.49 -23.18
CA GLN A 417 9.66 -12.70 -22.26
C GLN A 417 8.77 -12.16 -21.14
N THR A 418 9.09 -12.53 -19.89
CA THR A 418 8.42 -12.00 -18.69
C THR A 418 9.04 -10.67 -18.27
N HIS A 419 8.19 -9.73 -17.85
CA HIS A 419 8.56 -8.38 -17.43
C HIS A 419 9.18 -8.40 -16.01
N PRO A 420 10.19 -7.56 -15.68
CA PRO A 420 10.84 -7.52 -14.35
C PRO A 420 9.93 -7.12 -13.17
N GLN A 421 8.67 -6.80 -13.44
CA GLN A 421 7.63 -6.48 -12.44
C GLN A 421 6.49 -7.50 -12.42
N ALA A 422 6.67 -8.68 -13.02
CA ALA A 422 5.77 -9.81 -12.80
C ALA A 422 5.99 -10.33 -11.37
N ILE A 423 5.46 -9.58 -10.41
CA ILE A 423 5.20 -10.05 -9.05
C ILE A 423 4.41 -11.33 -9.23
N TYR A 424 4.91 -12.40 -8.61
CA TYR A 424 4.22 -13.66 -8.47
C TYR A 424 3.00 -13.44 -7.57
N THR A 425 2.00 -12.69 -8.05
CA THR A 425 0.65 -12.86 -7.54
C THR A 425 0.30 -14.30 -7.88
N SER A 426 -0.25 -14.99 -6.90
CA SER A 426 -0.92 -16.27 -7.08
C SER A 426 -1.88 -16.14 -8.26
N ARG A 427 -1.39 -16.43 -9.48
CA ARG A 427 -2.26 -16.92 -10.53
C ARG A 427 -2.92 -18.11 -9.87
N LEU A 428 -4.23 -18.05 -9.71
CA LEU A 428 -5.05 -19.22 -9.42
C LEU A 428 -4.88 -20.18 -10.61
N LEU A 429 -3.74 -20.88 -10.64
CA LEU A 429 -3.68 -22.20 -11.21
C LEU A 429 -4.78 -22.97 -10.47
N ASN A 430 -5.64 -23.63 -11.23
CA ASN A 430 -6.72 -24.41 -10.63
C ASN A 430 -6.09 -25.64 -9.96
N TYR A 431 -5.65 -25.49 -8.70
CA TYR A 431 -4.96 -26.50 -7.89
C TYR A 431 -5.80 -27.76 -7.63
N SER A 432 -7.07 -27.80 -8.06
CA SER A 432 -7.93 -28.98 -7.93
C SER A 432 -7.38 -30.24 -8.61
N LYS A 433 -6.37 -30.11 -9.49
CA LYS A 433 -5.71 -31.23 -10.19
C LYS A 433 -4.30 -31.56 -9.68
N LEU A 434 -3.72 -30.76 -8.79
CA LEU A 434 -2.37 -31.00 -8.27
C LEU A 434 -2.42 -31.91 -7.03
N PRO A 435 -1.43 -32.82 -6.83
CA PRO A 435 -1.31 -33.57 -5.60
C PRO A 435 -1.19 -32.62 -4.40
N LYS A 436 -1.92 -32.89 -3.31
CA LYS A 436 -1.74 -32.14 -2.06
C LYS A 436 -0.34 -32.39 -1.51
N LEU A 437 0.35 -31.34 -1.06
CA LEU A 437 1.59 -31.44 -0.27
C LEU A 437 1.32 -32.32 0.97
N LYS A 438 2.15 -33.33 1.20
CA LYS A 438 2.03 -34.26 2.34
C LYS A 438 3.08 -33.92 3.38
N ASN A 439 2.70 -33.07 4.34
CA ASN A 439 3.61 -32.64 5.42
C ASN A 439 3.27 -33.37 6.73
N GLU A 440 4.26 -33.49 7.62
CA GLU A 440 4.20 -34.23 8.89
C GLU A 440 3.07 -33.71 9.82
N GLU A 441 2.16 -34.59 10.25
CA GLU A 441 1.03 -34.24 11.16
C GLU A 441 1.49 -33.92 12.59
N ASN A 442 2.74 -34.21 12.97
CA ASN A 442 3.23 -34.15 14.35
C ASN A 442 4.31 -33.06 14.60
N PHE A 443 4.46 -32.11 13.67
CA PHE A 443 5.54 -31.11 13.70
C PHE A 443 5.37 -30.01 14.76
N GLU A 444 4.21 -29.87 15.42
CA GLU A 444 4.00 -28.83 16.45
C GLU A 444 5.00 -28.96 17.62
N ARG A 445 5.26 -30.20 18.07
CA ARG A 445 6.26 -30.50 19.11
C ARG A 445 7.68 -30.19 18.64
N GLU A 446 7.97 -30.41 17.37
CA GLU A 446 9.29 -30.13 16.79
C GLU A 446 9.52 -28.64 16.54
N LEU A 447 8.49 -27.88 16.12
CA LEU A 447 8.55 -26.41 16.02
C LEU A 447 8.79 -25.79 17.40
N GLU A 448 8.19 -26.34 18.47
CA GLU A 448 8.50 -25.96 19.85
C GLU A 448 9.93 -26.31 20.26
N GLU A 449 10.45 -27.48 19.89
CA GLU A 449 11.85 -27.87 20.14
C GLU A 449 12.85 -26.98 19.37
N LEU A 450 12.56 -26.65 18.11
CA LEU A 450 13.32 -25.71 17.31
C LEU A 450 13.30 -24.31 17.93
N THR A 451 12.12 -23.81 18.32
CA THR A 451 11.97 -22.52 19.04
C THR A 451 12.81 -22.50 20.31
N LYS A 452 12.82 -23.60 21.08
CA LYS A 452 13.68 -23.76 22.27
C LYS A 452 15.16 -23.77 21.90
N SER A 453 15.56 -24.46 20.84
CA SER A 453 16.96 -24.52 20.39
C SER A 453 17.51 -23.15 19.97
N PHE A 454 16.70 -22.31 19.33
CA PHE A 454 17.08 -20.94 18.97
C PHE A 454 17.22 -20.01 20.17
N SER A 455 16.43 -20.21 21.23
CA SER A 455 16.51 -19.41 22.44
C SER A 455 17.90 -19.49 23.12
N HIS A 456 18.60 -20.61 22.96
CA HIS A 456 19.96 -20.83 23.47
C HIS A 456 21.06 -20.18 22.63
N ILE A 457 20.76 -19.81 21.37
CA ILE A 457 21.73 -19.13 20.48
C ILE A 457 21.78 -17.63 20.80
N ASN A 458 20.73 -17.08 21.42
CA ASN A 458 20.71 -15.67 21.83
C ASN A 458 21.69 -15.36 22.98
N THR A 459 22.29 -16.39 23.60
CA THR A 459 23.16 -16.26 24.78
C THR A 459 24.65 -16.53 24.56
N ASN A 460 25.07 -17.11 23.42
CA ASN A 460 26.49 -17.44 23.16
C ASN A 460 26.95 -16.90 21.79
N ASP A 461 28.11 -16.25 21.76
CA ASP A 461 28.65 -15.52 20.58
C ASP A 461 29.37 -16.41 19.54
N ASP A 462 29.43 -17.74 19.71
CA ASP A 462 30.06 -18.65 18.75
C ASP A 462 29.02 -19.36 17.87
N ILE A 463 28.72 -18.75 16.72
CA ILE A 463 27.80 -19.29 15.69
C ILE A 463 28.48 -20.40 14.85
N ASP A 464 29.80 -20.55 14.91
CA ASP A 464 30.58 -21.42 14.03
C ASP A 464 30.66 -22.90 14.47
N GLU A 465 30.17 -23.27 15.65
CA GLU A 465 30.23 -24.67 16.16
C GLU A 465 28.89 -25.43 16.23
N PHE A 466 27.80 -24.96 15.62
CA PHE A 466 26.49 -25.67 15.62
C PHE A 466 25.89 -26.05 14.26
#